data_AF-A0A4U7FCG5-F1
#
_entry.id   AF-A0A4U7FCG5-F1
#
_cell.length_a   1.000
_cell.length_b   1.000
_cell.length_c   1.000
_cell.angle_alpha   90.00
_cell.angle_beta   90.00
_cell.angle_gamma   90.00
#
_symmetry.space_group_name_H-M   'P 1'
#
loop_
_entity.id
_entity.type
_entity.pdbx_description
1 polymer ?
#
loop_
_entity_poly.entity_id
_entity_poly.type
_entity_poly.pdbx_seq_one_letter_code
_entity_poly.pdbx_strand_id
1 'polypeptide(L)' 'MSDDDSPEAVAEQSAQQAGGLGEIIPDPLMPAWRQVEKVQAFRRTHGEKYVGVLELLTALALTGGYVWWLLIFLKVL' A
#
# COMPACT_ATOMS: atom_id res chain seq x y z
N MET A 1 -28.77 -8.01 0.87
CA MET A 1 -27.66 -7.46 0.09
C MET A 1 -26.70 -6.88 1.11
N SER A 2 -25.51 -7.46 1.27
CA SER A 2 -24.50 -6.97 2.21
C SER A 2 -23.79 -5.75 1.64
N ASP A 3 -23.48 -4.79 2.52
CA ASP A 3 -22.85 -3.51 2.24
C ASP A 3 -21.43 -3.68 1.66
N ASP A 4 -21.35 -3.85 0.34
CA ASP A 4 -20.10 -3.84 -0.45
C ASP A 4 -19.66 -2.39 -0.79
N ASP A 5 -20.16 -1.41 -0.03
CA ASP A 5 -19.96 0.04 -0.19
C ASP A 5 -19.07 0.60 0.94
N SER A 6 -18.21 -0.26 1.51
CA SER A 6 -17.23 0.17 2.50
C SER A 6 -16.25 1.16 1.85
N PRO A 7 -15.85 2.25 2.53
CA PRO A 7 -14.98 3.26 1.94
C PRO A 7 -13.64 2.68 1.44
N GLU A 8 -13.20 1.56 2.02
CA GLU A 8 -12.05 0.77 1.57
C GLU A 8 -12.30 0.12 0.19
N ALA A 9 -13.47 -0.47 -0.05
CA ALA A 9 -13.83 -1.07 -1.33
C ALA A 9 -14.00 -0.01 -2.43
N VAL A 10 -14.60 1.14 -2.08
CA VAL A 10 -14.70 2.29 -2.99
C VAL A 10 -13.32 2.89 -3.30
N ALA A 11 -12.42 2.95 -2.32
CA ALA A 11 -11.05 3.40 -2.52
C ALA A 11 -10.23 2.43 -3.37
N GLU A 12 -10.42 1.12 -3.19
CA GLU A 12 -9.77 0.08 -3.99
C GLU A 12 -10.28 0.10 -5.45
N GLN A 13 -11.59 0.23 -5.64
CA GLN A 13 -12.21 0.40 -6.96
C GLN A 13 -11.76 1.71 -7.63
N SER A 14 -11.69 2.81 -6.89
CA SER A 14 -11.19 4.10 -7.38
C SER A 14 -9.70 4.04 -7.73
N ALA A 15 -8.90 3.31 -6.95
CA ALA A 15 -7.48 3.09 -7.24
C ALA A 15 -7.27 2.20 -8.49
N GLN A 16 -8.13 1.21 -8.70
CA GLN A 16 -8.13 0.37 -9.90
C GLN A 16 -8.60 1.16 -11.14
N GLN A 17 -9.63 2.00 -11.01
CA GLN A 17 -10.19 2.86 -12.06
C GLN A 17 -9.28 4.08 -12.37
N ALA A 18 -8.42 4.50 -11.44
CA ALA A 18 -7.45 5.56 -11.68
C ALA A 18 -6.42 5.21 -12.76
N GLY A 19 -6.23 3.92 -13.08
CA GLY A 19 -5.45 3.48 -14.24
C GLY A 19 -6.13 3.75 -15.61
N GLY A 20 -7.37 4.24 -15.62
CA GLY A 20 -8.16 4.59 -16.82
C GLY A 20 -8.59 6.06 -16.88
N LEU A 21 -7.96 6.95 -16.09
CA LEU A 21 -8.29 8.39 -16.02
C LEU A 21 -7.79 9.21 -17.23
N GLY A 22 -7.22 8.59 -18.26
CA GLY A 22 -6.88 9.27 -19.51
C GLY A 22 -8.09 9.90 -20.22
N GLU A 23 -9.31 9.45 -19.90
CA GLU A 23 -10.56 9.90 -20.53
C GLU A 23 -11.21 11.11 -19.82
N ILE A 24 -10.82 11.43 -18.58
CA ILE A 24 -11.45 12.49 -17.75
C ILE A 24 -10.50 13.68 -17.52
N ILE A 25 -9.24 13.58 -17.92
CA ILE A 25 -8.25 14.63 -17.64
C ILE A 25 -8.21 15.65 -18.76
N PRO A 26 -8.45 16.94 -18.46
CA PRO A 26 -8.42 17.98 -19.47
C PRO A 26 -7.00 18.12 -20.03
N ASP A 27 -6.87 18.33 -21.34
CA ASP A 27 -5.60 18.43 -22.09
C ASP A 27 -4.47 19.25 -21.42
N PRO A 28 -4.74 20.36 -20.72
CA PRO A 28 -3.68 21.13 -20.03
C PRO A 28 -3.00 20.38 -18.88
N LEU A 29 -3.67 19.40 -18.28
CA LEU A 29 -3.18 18.62 -17.14
C LEU A 29 -2.52 17.30 -17.55
N MET A 30 -2.64 16.92 -18.82
CA MET A 30 -1.96 15.74 -19.36
C MET A 30 -0.45 15.66 -19.10
N PRO A 31 0.35 16.74 -19.19
CA PRO A 31 1.78 16.65 -18.88
C PRO A 31 2.05 16.29 -17.41
N ALA A 32 1.22 16.77 -16.48
CA ALA A 32 1.32 16.40 -15.07
C ALA A 32 0.79 14.99 -14.81
N TRP A 33 -0.31 14.61 -15.48
CA TRP A 33 -0.91 13.28 -15.35
C TRP A 33 0.03 12.16 -15.79
N ARG A 34 0.80 12.35 -16.87
CA ARG A 34 1.82 11.39 -17.33
C ARG A 34 2.88 11.07 -16.28
N GLN A 35 3.13 11.96 -15.33
CA GLN A 35 4.06 11.68 -14.23
C GLN A 35 3.39 10.86 -13.13
N VAL A 36 2.13 11.18 -12.80
CA VAL A 36 1.32 10.41 -11.83
C VAL A 36 1.11 8.98 -12.33
N GLU A 37 0.84 8.80 -13.61
CA GLU A 37 0.66 7.50 -14.25
C GLU A 37 1.94 6.64 -14.17
N LYS A 38 3.13 7.24 -14.34
CA LYS A 38 4.40 6.52 -14.14
C LYS A 38 4.59 6.07 -12.70
N VAL A 39 4.23 6.90 -11.73
CA VAL A 39 4.31 6.56 -10.30
C VAL A 39 3.28 5.49 -9.93
N GLN A 40 2.07 5.56 -10.49
CA GLN A 40 1.06 4.52 -10.32
C GLN A 40 1.47 3.20 -10.99
N ALA A 41 2.03 3.24 -12.20
CA ALA A 41 2.55 2.07 -12.89
C ALA A 41 3.71 1.44 -12.09
N PHE A 42 4.62 2.25 -11.55
CA PHE A 42 5.69 1.79 -10.67
C PHE A 42 5.13 1.10 -9.41
N ARG A 43 4.11 1.70 -8.76
CA ARG A 43 3.42 1.08 -7.62
C ARG A 43 2.72 -0.22 -7.99
N ARG A 44 2.08 -0.28 -9.16
CA ARG A 44 1.35 -1.48 -9.62
C ARG A 44 2.31 -2.64 -9.93
N THR A 45 3.53 -2.36 -10.38
CA THR A 45 4.49 -3.41 -10.74
C THR A 45 5.43 -3.79 -9.58
N HIS A 46 5.78 -2.84 -8.71
CA HIS A 46 6.82 -3.03 -7.68
C HIS A 46 6.33 -2.77 -6.25
N GLY A 47 5.20 -2.09 -6.07
CA GLY A 47 4.66 -1.71 -4.76
C GLY A 47 4.40 -2.93 -3.86
N GLU A 48 3.78 -3.98 -4.40
CA GLU A 48 3.46 -5.19 -3.64
C GLU A 48 4.70 -5.88 -3.06
N LYS A 49 5.79 -5.95 -3.83
CA LYS A 49 7.05 -6.59 -3.37
C LYS A 49 7.78 -5.73 -2.34
N TYR A 50 7.89 -4.42 -2.55
CA TYR A 50 8.59 -3.55 -1.59
C TYR A 50 7.80 -3.36 -0.29
N VAL A 51 6.48 -3.19 -0.39
CA VAL A 51 5.60 -3.11 0.78
C VAL A 51 5.63 -4.44 1.52
N GLY A 52 5.49 -5.58 0.84
CA GLY A 52 5.56 -6.90 1.48
C GLY A 52 6.90 -7.17 2.17
N VAL A 53 8.03 -6.74 1.60
CA VAL A 53 9.35 -6.84 2.26
C VAL A 53 9.41 -5.95 3.52
N LEU A 54 8.91 -4.71 3.45
CA LEU A 54 8.87 -3.81 4.60
C LEU A 54 7.94 -4.32 5.70
N GLU A 55 6.79 -4.87 5.33
CA GLU A 55 5.86 -5.52 6.25
C GLU A 55 6.52 -6.72 6.93
N LEU A 56 7.22 -7.57 6.18
CA LEU A 56 7.95 -8.71 6.73
C LEU A 56 9.05 -8.26 7.71
N LEU A 57 9.85 -7.26 7.34
CA LEU A 57 10.89 -6.71 8.22
C LEU A 57 10.29 -6.11 9.50
N THR A 58 9.17 -5.39 9.36
CA THR A 58 8.45 -4.81 10.50
C THR A 58 7.89 -5.89 11.41
N ALA A 59 7.28 -6.94 10.85
CA ALA A 59 6.79 -8.09 11.59
C ALA A 59 7.93 -8.78 12.35
N LEU A 60 9.07 -9.04 11.69
CA LEU A 60 10.24 -9.63 12.34
C LEU A 60 10.79 -8.76 13.47
N ALA A 61 10.87 -7.44 13.28
CA ALA A 61 11.33 -6.52 14.30
C ALA A 61 10.39 -6.50 15.51
N LEU A 62 9.08 -6.47 15.29
CA LEU A 62 8.07 -6.52 16.36
C LEU A 62 8.11 -7.86 17.10
N THR A 63 8.14 -8.98 16.38
CA THR A 63 8.22 -10.31 16.99
C THR A 63 9.51 -10.48 17.79
N GLY A 64 10.65 -10.12 17.20
CA GLY A 64 11.95 -10.20 17.88
C GLY A 64 12.00 -9.31 19.12
N GLY A 65 11.52 -8.06 19.02
CA GLY A 65 11.44 -7.13 20.15
C GLY A 65 10.52 -7.63 21.26
N TYR A 66 9.38 -8.23 20.91
CA TYR A 66 8.46 -8.83 21.88
C TYR A 66 9.07 -10.03 22.60
N VAL A 67 9.68 -10.97 21.87
CA VAL A 67 10.36 -12.13 22.46
C VAL A 67 11.50 -11.68 23.36
N TRP A 68 12.31 -10.72 22.92
CA TRP A 68 13.38 -10.15 23.73
C TRP A 68 12.86 -9.53 25.03
N TRP A 69 11.81 -8.69 24.92
CA TRP A 69 11.16 -8.10 26.09
C TRP A 69 10.63 -9.18 27.05
N LEU A 70 10.05 -10.24 26.52
CA LEU A 70 9.49 -11.35 27.31
C LEU A 70 10.59 -12.13 28.05
N LEU A 71 11.77 -12.32 27.45
CA LEU A 71 12.93 -12.93 28.11
C LEU A 71 13.42 -12.09 29.30
N ILE A 72 13.51 -10.76 29.13
CA ILE A 72 13.85 -9.83 30.22
C ILE A 72 12.79 -9.86 31.31
N PHE A 73 11.51 -9.79 30.93
CA PHE A 73 10.39 -9.78 31.87
C PHE A 73 10.37 -11.04 32.74
N LEU A 74 10.66 -12.20 32.14
CA LEU A 74 10.75 -13.48 32.84
C LEU A 74 12.07 -13.68 33.60
N LYS A 75 13.02 -12.73 33.54
CA LYS A 75 14.39 -12.86 34.07
C LYS A 75 15.11 -14.12 33.59
N VAL A 76 14.82 -14.56 32.36
CA VAL A 76 15.52 -15.68 31.72
C VAL A 76 16.81 -15.19 31.08
N LEU A 77 16.86 -13.89 30.76
CA LEU A 77 18.03 -13.17 30.27
C LEU A 77 18.47 -12.10 31.28
#